data_AF-A0AAW9S184-F1
#
_entry.id   AF-A0AAW9S184-F1
#
_cell.length_a   1.000
_cell.length_b   1.000
_cell.length_c   1.000
_cell.angle_alpha   90.00
_cell.angle_beta   90.00
_cell.angle_gamma   90.00
#
_symmetry.space_group_name_H-M   'P 1'
#
loop_
_entity.id
_entity.type
_entity.pdbx_description
1 polymer ?
#
loop_
_entity_poly.entity_id
_entity_poly.type
_entity_poly.pdbx_seq_one_letter_code
_entity_poly.pdbx_strand_id
1 'polypeptide(L)' 'MLNVLLFGMPGGWEWLLIGLVVVLLFGAKKIPELARGLGRGIREFKDATKEIKNEIEESTEDQKKTGSSVNK' A
#
# COMPACT_ATOMS: atom_id res chain seq x y z
N MET A 1 -30.32 10.57 -23.70
CA MET A 1 -29.95 10.38 -22.27
C MET A 1 -28.74 9.46 -22.06
N LEU A 2 -28.54 8.39 -22.85
CA LEU A 2 -27.33 7.55 -22.72
C LEU A 2 -26.01 8.26 -23.10
N ASN A 3 -26.05 9.23 -24.02
CA ASN A 3 -24.86 9.96 -24.47
C ASN A 3 -24.23 10.83 -23.38
N VAL A 4 -25.00 11.36 -22.43
CA VAL A 4 -24.48 12.15 -21.29
C VAL A 4 -23.68 11.29 -20.32
N LEU A 5 -23.98 10.00 -20.23
CA LEU A 5 -23.30 9.07 -19.34
C LEU A 5 -21.96 8.60 -19.94
N LEU A 6 -21.91 8.44 -21.27
CA LEU A 6 -20.66 8.19 -22.00
C LEU A 6 -19.78 9.45 -22.13
N PHE A 7 -20.37 10.65 -22.19
CA PHE A 7 -19.66 11.95 -22.04
C PHE A 7 -19.38 12.31 -20.57
N GLY A 8 -19.99 11.61 -19.62
CA GLY A 8 -19.91 11.88 -18.18
C GLY A 8 -18.83 11.06 -17.49
N MET A 9 -18.38 9.97 -18.13
CA MET A 9 -17.08 9.40 -17.81
C MET A 9 -16.03 10.27 -18.51
N PRO A 10 -15.12 10.93 -17.78
CA PRO A 10 -13.99 11.58 -18.40
C PRO A 10 -13.28 10.53 -19.26
N GLY A 11 -13.30 10.75 -20.58
CA GLY A 11 -12.52 9.96 -21.52
C GLY A 11 -11.02 10.14 -21.23
N GLY A 12 -10.18 9.36 -21.92
CA GLY A 12 -8.72 9.44 -21.71
C GLY A 12 -8.15 10.86 -21.84
N TRP A 13 -8.81 11.72 -22.62
CA TRP A 13 -8.41 13.12 -22.81
C TRP A 13 -8.70 13.99 -21.59
N GLU A 14 -9.87 13.88 -20.96
CA GLU A 14 -10.17 14.63 -19.73
C GLU A 14 -9.26 14.21 -18.57
N TRP A 15 -8.90 12.93 -18.46
CA TRP A 15 -7.92 12.46 -17.46
C TRP A 15 -6.55 13.12 -17.64
N LEU A 16 -6.10 13.29 -18.88
CA LEU A 16 -4.85 13.99 -19.18
C LEU A 16 -4.93 15.46 -18.77
N LEU A 17 -6.07 16.11 -19.02
CA LEU A 17 -6.29 17.52 -18.69
C LEU A 17 -6.38 17.74 -17.16
N ILE A 18 -7.07 16.84 -16.44
CA ILE A 18 -7.11 16.84 -14.97
C ILE A 18 -5.69 16.62 -14.42
N GLY A 19 -4.95 15.64 -14.95
CA GLY A 19 -3.56 15.39 -14.57
C GLY A 19 -2.68 16.62 -14.78
N LEU A 20 -2.86 17.35 -15.90
CA LEU A 20 -2.15 18.58 -16.18
C LEU A 20 -2.46 19.69 -15.16
N VAL A 21 -3.74 19.90 -14.82
CA VAL A 21 -4.14 20.89 -13.80
C VAL A 21 -3.55 20.53 -12.44
N VAL A 22 -3.62 19.26 -12.02
CA VAL A 22 -3.02 18.81 -10.75
C VAL A 22 -1.51 19.03 -10.76
N VAL A 23 -0.84 18.75 -11.89
CA VAL A 23 0.61 19.01 -12.04
C VAL A 23 0.94 20.49 -12.00
N LEU A 24 0.08 21.39 -12.50
CA LEU A 24 0.29 22.83 -12.39
C LEU A 24 0.10 23.33 -10.95
N LEU A 25 -0.88 22.80 -10.21
CA LEU A 25 -1.17 23.19 -8.83
C LEU A 25 -0.13 22.65 -7.84
N PHE A 26 0.24 21.38 -7.96
CA PHE A 26 1.15 20.71 -7.02
C PHE A 26 2.60 20.65 -7.51
N GLY A 27 2.84 20.83 -8.81
CA GLY A 27 4.13 20.66 -9.46
C GLY A 27 4.41 19.21 -9.88
N ALA A 28 4.97 19.03 -11.08
CA ALA A 28 5.31 17.72 -11.65
C ALA A 28 6.26 16.89 -10.77
N LYS A 29 7.05 17.55 -9.92
CA LYS A 29 8.00 16.90 -9.01
C LYS A 29 7.37 16.42 -7.70
N LYS A 30 6.26 17.01 -7.24
CA LYS A 30 5.69 16.69 -5.93
C LYS A 30 4.93 15.38 -5.90
N ILE A 31 4.20 15.03 -6.97
CA ILE A 31 3.52 13.73 -7.05
C ILE A 31 4.50 12.54 -6.95
N PRO A 32 5.59 12.46 -7.74
CA PRO A 32 6.53 11.36 -7.63
C PRO A 32 7.34 11.40 -6.32
N GLU A 33 7.58 12.58 -5.75
CA GLU A 33 8.24 12.74 -4.45
C GLU A 33 7.37 12.19 -3.31
N LEU A 34 6.08 12.53 -3.28
CA LEU A 34 5.11 11.99 -2.33
C LEU A 34 4.90 10.49 -2.51
N ALA A 35 4.79 10.00 -3.75
CA ALA A 35 4.67 8.58 -4.05
C ALA A 35 5.90 7.79 -3.61
N ARG A 36 7.11 8.34 -3.79
CA ARG A 36 8.36 7.75 -3.30
C ARG A 36 8.43 7.74 -1.78
N GLY A 37 7.99 8.81 -1.12
CA GLY A 37 7.92 8.89 0.34
C GLY A 37 6.94 7.87 0.92
N LEU A 38 5.71 7.83 0.42
CA LEU A 38 4.71 6.84 0.81
C LEU A 38 5.16 5.41 0.51
N GLY A 39 5.76 5.16 -0.65
CA GLY A 39 6.25 3.83 -1.03
C GLY A 39 7.34 3.31 -0.09
N ARG A 40 8.24 4.18 0.37
CA ARG A 40 9.25 3.83 1.40
C ARG A 40 8.59 3.54 2.75
N GLY A 41 7.69 4.42 3.21
CA GLY A 41 6.99 4.23 4.48
C GLY A 41 6.16 2.94 4.52
N ILE A 42 5.43 2.63 3.45
CA ILE A 42 4.65 1.37 3.33
C ILE A 42 5.59 0.15 3.35
N ARG A 43 6.76 0.24 2.70
CA ARG A 43 7.74 -0.85 2.68
C ARG A 43 8.33 -1.09 4.07
N GLU A 44 8.81 -0.04 4.73
CA GLU A 44 9.36 -0.12 6.09
C GLU A 44 8.31 -0.65 7.09
N PHE A 45 7.06 -0.18 6.98
CA PHE A 45 5.96 -0.68 7.80
C PHE A 45 5.70 -2.17 7.59
N LYS A 46 5.70 -2.62 6.32
CA LYS A 46 5.52 -4.05 5.98
C LYS A 46 6.67 -4.90 6.52
N ASP A 47 7.90 -4.42 6.39
CA ASP A 47 9.10 -5.15 6.81
C ASP A 47 9.12 -5.30 8.35
N ALA A 48 8.84 -4.22 9.08
CA ALA A 48 8.69 -4.26 10.54
C ALA A 48 7.55 -5.19 10.99
N THR A 49 6.40 -5.13 10.33
CA THR A 49 5.26 -6.02 10.65
C THR A 49 5.61 -7.50 10.42
N LYS A 50 6.41 -7.79 9.39
CA LYS A 50 6.83 -9.16 9.06
C LYS A 50 7.81 -9.72 10.08
N GLU A 51 8.75 -8.90 10.55
CA GLU A 51 9.69 -9.28 11.60
C GLU A 51 8.96 -9.61 12.91
N ILE A 52 8.06 -8.73 13.34
CA ILE A 52 7.19 -8.95 14.52
C ILE A 52 6.39 -10.25 14.36
N LYS A 53 5.82 -10.50 13.17
CA LYS A 53 5.03 -11.71 12.92
C LYS A 53 5.89 -12.98 13.05
N ASN A 54 7.10 -12.97 12.49
CA ASN A 54 8.01 -14.12 12.58
C ASN A 54 8.44 -14.38 14.03
N GLU A 55 8.73 -13.32 14.80
CA GLU A 55 9.15 -13.41 16.20
C GLU A 55 8.03 -13.96 17.10
N ILE A 56 6.76 -13.59 16.82
CA ILE A 56 5.58 -14.14 17.49
C ILE A 56 5.37 -15.61 17.12
N GLU A 57 5.55 -15.98 15.85
CA GLU A 57 5.42 -17.37 15.39
C GLU A 57 6.50 -18.27 16.01
N GLU A 58 7.75 -17.82 16.06
CA GLU A 58 8.88 -18.55 16.69
C GLU A 58 8.68 -18.71 18.21
N SER A 59 8.25 -17.65 18.90
CA SER A 59 7.92 -17.69 20.34
C SER A 59 6.74 -18.63 20.66
N THR A 60 5.82 -18.82 19.71
CA THR A 60 4.65 -19.71 19.87
C THR A 60 5.01 -21.17 19.55
N GLU A 61 5.97 -21.41 18.65
CA GLU A 61 6.44 -22.75 18.31
C GLU A 61 7.31 -23.39 19.41
N ASP A 62 8.10 -22.60 20.15
CA ASP A 62 8.90 -23.11 21.29
C ASP A 62 8.02 -23.55 22.49
N GLN A 63 6.93 -22.83 22.75
CA GLN A 63 5.95 -23.22 23.79
C GLN A 63 5.16 -24.49 23.45
N LYS A 64 5.03 -24.83 22.16
CA LYS A 64 4.33 -26.05 21.71
C LYS A 64 5.18 -27.32 21.83
N LYS A 65 6.52 -27.21 21.88
CA LYS A 65 7.42 -28.38 21.99
C LYS A 65 7.67 -28.85 23.43
N THR A 66 7.51 -27.99 24.44
CA THR A 66 7.72 -28.36 25.85
C THR A 66 6.51 -29.07 26.50
N GLY A 67 5.29 -28.85 26.01
CA GLY A 67 4.07 -29.45 26.58
C GLY A 67 3.73 -30.89 26.16
N SER A 68 4.39 -31.45 25.14
CA SER A 68 4.08 -32.79 24.61
C SER A 68 5.03 -33.92 25.05
N SER A 69 6.05 -33.63 25.86
CA SER A 69 6.99 -34.65 26.39
C SER A 69 6.82 -34.97 27.88
N VAL A 70 5.86 -34.35 28.58
CA VAL A 70 5.62 -34.59 30.02
C VAL A 70 4.65 -35.76 30.27
N ASN A 71 4.03 -36.32 29.24
CA ASN A 71 3.14 -37.48 29.36
C ASN A 71 3.67 -38.66 28.53
N LYS A 72 4.82 -39.20 28.93
CA LYS A 72 5.23 -40.57 28.58
C LYS A 72 5.97 -41.21 29.74
#